data_AF-J9F731-F1
#
_entry.id   AF-J9F731-F1
#
_cell.length_a   1.000
_cell.length_b   1.000
_cell.length_c   1.000
_cell.angle_alpha   90.00
_cell.angle_beta   90.00
_cell.angle_gamma   90.00
#
_symmetry.space_group_name_H-M   'P 1'
#
loop_
_entity.id
_entity.type
_entity.pdbx_description
1 polymer ?
#
loop_
_entity_poly.entity_id
_entity_poly.type
_entity_poly.pdbx_seq_one_letter_code
_entity_poly.pdbx_strand_id
1 'polypeptide(L)' 'MERLEQDMKDIVEEVTRKKIPDYVQSIVLEVIANNKDDEDVEIPYIKFNLR' A
#
# COMPACT_ATOMS: atom_id res chain seq x y z
N MET A 1 -14.48 -11.01 -0.10
CA MET A 1 -13.18 -11.28 -0.72
C MET A 1 -12.12 -10.69 0.16
N GLU A 2 -11.10 -11.46 0.49
CA GLU A 2 -9.96 -10.99 1.26
C GLU A 2 -9.05 -10.16 0.35
N ARG A 3 -8.57 -9.01 0.83
CA ARG A 3 -7.76 -8.08 0.04
C ARG A 3 -6.34 -8.58 -0.22
N LEU A 4 -5.90 -9.61 0.51
CA LEU A 4 -4.54 -10.11 0.48
C LEU A 4 -4.14 -10.67 -0.90
N GLU A 5 -5.09 -11.21 -1.64
CA GLU A 5 -4.86 -11.80 -2.97
C GLU A 5 -5.06 -10.81 -4.13
N GLN A 6 -5.48 -9.57 -3.84
CA GLN A 6 -5.74 -8.56 -4.86
C GLN A 6 -4.47 -7.78 -5.23
N ASP A 7 -4.40 -7.31 -6.47
CA ASP A 7 -3.35 -6.39 -6.89
C ASP A 7 -3.46 -5.06 -6.15
N MET A 8 -2.32 -4.52 -5.73
CA MET A 8 -2.25 -3.25 -4.98
C MET A 8 -2.93 -2.10 -5.74
N LYS A 9 -2.80 -2.08 -7.07
CA LYS A 9 -3.48 -1.09 -7.93
C LYS A 9 -4.99 -1.15 -7.74
N ASP A 10 -5.58 -2.34 -7.81
CA ASP A 10 -7.02 -2.55 -7.70
C ASP A 10 -7.53 -2.13 -6.32
N ILE A 11 -6.81 -2.51 -5.26
CA ILE A 11 -7.15 -2.12 -3.88
C ILE A 11 -7.17 -0.60 -3.72
N VAL A 12 -6.15 0.09 -4.23
CA VAL A 12 -6.06 1.56 -4.13
C VAL A 12 -7.18 2.22 -4.92
N GLU A 13 -7.47 1.76 -6.13
CA GLU A 13 -8.56 2.33 -6.95
C GLU A 13 -9.93 2.10 -6.31
N GLU A 14 -10.17 0.92 -5.73
CA GLU A 14 -11.41 0.57 -5.04
C GLU A 14 -11.63 1.46 -3.80
N VAL A 15 -10.62 1.55 -2.93
CA VAL A 15 -10.72 2.29 -1.65
C VAL A 15 -10.82 3.79 -1.89
N THR A 16 -10.02 4.33 -2.82
CA THR A 16 -10.03 5.77 -3.12
C THR A 16 -11.16 6.18 -4.05
N ARG A 17 -11.79 5.22 -4.74
CA ARG A 17 -12.78 5.42 -5.81
C ARG A 17 -12.23 6.28 -6.95
N LYS A 18 -10.92 6.20 -7.20
CA LYS A 18 -10.21 6.97 -8.24
C LYS A 18 -9.29 6.03 -9.00
N LYS A 19 -9.31 6.11 -10.32
CA LYS A 19 -8.34 5.39 -11.16
C LYS A 19 -6.94 5.97 -10.99
N ILE A 20 -5.93 5.10 -10.92
CA ILE A 20 -4.53 5.50 -10.98
C ILE A 20 -4.19 5.79 -12.46
N PRO A 21 -3.72 7.00 -12.80
CA PRO A 21 -3.35 7.33 -14.17
C PRO A 21 -2.20 6.44 -14.71
N ASP A 22 -2.22 6.10 -16.00
CA ASP A 22 -1.27 5.16 -16.62
C ASP A 22 0.20 5.62 -16.58
N TYR A 23 0.45 6.92 -16.42
CA TYR A 23 1.81 7.45 -16.29
C TYR A 23 2.40 7.28 -14.88
N VAL A 24 1.60 6.90 -13.88
CA VAL A 24 2.07 6.72 -12.50
C VAL A 24 2.81 5.39 -12.38
N GLN A 25 4.09 5.48 -12.01
CA GLN A 25 4.97 4.30 -11.90
C GLN A 25 5.05 3.74 -10.48
N SER A 26 4.61 4.49 -9.48
CA SER A 26 4.74 4.08 -8.08
C SER A 26 3.72 4.80 -7.20
N ILE A 27 3.38 4.16 -6.08
CA ILE A 27 2.62 4.75 -4.99
C ILE A 27 3.45 4.72 -3.70
N VAL A 28 3.17 5.64 -2.79
CA VAL A 28 3.80 5.70 -1.46
C VAL A 28 2.78 5.27 -0.43
N LEU A 29 3.16 4.36 0.46
CA LEU A 29 2.33 3.84 1.54
C LEU A 29 2.98 4.20 2.88
N GLU A 30 2.19 4.83 3.75
CA GLU A 30 2.50 4.93 5.17
C GLU A 30 1.99 3.67 5.87
N VAL A 31 2.84 3.09 6.72
CA VAL A 31 2.58 1.82 7.39
C VAL A 31 2.94 1.93 8.86
N ILE A 32 2.12 1.28 9.67
CA ILE A 32 2.39 1.06 11.10
C ILE A 32 2.75 -0.41 11.24
N ALA A 33 3.81 -0.70 12.00
CA ALA A 33 4.25 -2.05 12.26
C ALA A 33 4.62 -2.23 13.73
N ASN A 34 4.40 -3.43 14.23
CA ASN A 34 4.90 -3.87 15.53
C ASN A 34 6.22 -4.62 15.35
N ASN A 35 7.14 -4.47 16.32
CA ASN A 35 8.34 -5.29 16.39
C ASN A 35 8.01 -6.71 16.95
N LYS A 36 9.03 -7.53 17.21
CA LYS A 36 8.83 -8.90 17.72
C LYS A 36 8.32 -8.96 19.16
N ASP A 37 8.38 -7.84 19.87
CA ASP A 37 7.93 -7.68 21.25
C ASP A 37 6.56 -6.96 21.31
N ASP A 38 5.85 -6.90 20.18
CA ASP A 38 4.54 -6.25 19.98
C ASP A 38 4.51 -4.74 20.25
N GLU A 39 5.67 -4.08 20.27
CA GLU A 39 5.75 -2.62 20.44
C GLU A 39 5.55 -1.91 19.09
N ASP A 40 4.74 -0.85 19.07
CA ASP A 40 4.61 0.03 17.90
C ASP A 40 5.95 0.70 17.59
N VAL A 41 6.47 0.48 16.38
CA VAL A 41 7.73 1.08 15.95
C VAL A 41 7.52 2.01 14.76
N GLU A 42 8.19 3.16 14.81
CA GLU A 42 8.24 4.08 13.68
C GLU A 42 9.11 3.49 12.57
N ILE A 43 8.55 3.38 11.37
CA ILE A 43 9.23 2.85 10.19
C ILE A 43 9.11 3.82 9.01
N PRO A 44 10.07 3.77 8.06
CA PRO A 44 9.97 4.56 6.85
C PRO A 44 8.77 4.19 5.99
N TYR A 45 8.42 5.09 5.07
CA TYR A 45 7.41 4.82 4.04
C TYR A 45 7.85 3.70 3.08
N ILE A 46 6.87 3.05 2.46
CA ILE A 46 7.10 2.08 1.37
C ILE A 46 6.82 2.75 0.03
N LYS A 47 7.80 2.74 -0.88
CA LYS A 47 7.57 3.03 -2.30
C LYS A 47 7.25 1.73 -3.03
N PHE A 48 5.98 1.56 -3.42
CA PHE A 48 5.53 0.41 -4.20
C PHE A 48 5.56 0.75 -5.70
N ASN A 49 6.35 0.03 -6.48
CA ASN A 49 6.41 0.23 -7.93
C ASN A 49 5.27 -0.54 -8.61
N LEU A 50 4.44 0.17 -9.39
CA LEU A 50 3.41 -0.41 -10.25
C LEU A 50 4.13 -0.90 -11.53
N ARG A 51 4.41 -2.20 -11.62
CA ARG A 51 4.96 -2.82 -12.83
C ARG A 51 3.86 -3.48 -13.64
#